data_AF-A0A3D4HZ57-F1
#
_entry.id   AF-A0A3D4HZ57-F1
#
_cell.length_a   1.000
_cell.length_b   1.000
_cell.length_c   1.000
_cell.angle_alpha   90.00
_cell.angle_beta   90.00
_cell.angle_gamma   90.00
#
_symmetry.space_group_name_H-M   'P 1'
#
loop_
_entity.id
_entity.type
_entity.pdbx_description
1 polymer ?
#
loop_
_entity_poly.entity_id
_entity_poly.type
_entity_poly.pdbx_seq_one_letter_code
_entity_poly.pdbx_strand_id
1 'polypeptide(L)'
;MRLTAEVYRHCGYREITSVTADETKPAAVDKSAGLIIYFPDTGENLWDIARTYRTSMEAIKRENDIDGDTPQDRGMLLIPV
;
A
#
# COMPACT_ATOMS: atom_id res chain seq x y z
N MET A 1 -22.78 -13.77 57.58
CA MET A 1 -23.23 -13.54 56.19
C MET A 1 -22.02 -13.01 55.41
N ARG A 2 -21.62 -13.67 54.32
CA ARG A 2 -20.37 -13.37 53.59
C ARG A 2 -20.75 -12.90 52.19
N LEU A 3 -20.41 -11.66 51.85
CA LEU A 3 -20.64 -11.08 50.52
C LEU A 3 -19.31 -11.07 49.77
N THR A 4 -19.32 -11.59 48.55
CA THR A 4 -18.22 -11.49 47.59
C THR A 4 -18.70 -10.66 46.42
N ALA A 5 -17.90 -9.68 46.02
CA ALA A 5 -18.17 -8.81 44.89
C ALA A 5 -16.94 -8.79 43.98
N GLU A 6 -17.18 -8.65 42.69
CA GLU A 6 -16.16 -8.59 41.66
C GLU A 6 -15.71 -7.13 41.49
N VAL A 7 -14.41 -6.89 41.52
CA VAL A 7 -13.84 -5.54 41.34
C VAL A 7 -13.42 -5.40 39.88
N TYR A 8 -14.12 -4.53 39.14
CA TYR A 8 -13.77 -4.21 37.77
C TYR A 8 -12.82 -3.01 37.71
N ARG A 9 -11.76 -3.12 36.91
CA ARG A 9 -10.81 -2.03 36.62
C ARG A 9 -10.79 -1.78 35.12
N HIS A 10 -11.16 -0.58 34.71
CA HIS A 10 -11.00 -0.15 33.33
C HIS A 10 -9.55 0.29 33.10
N CYS A 11 -8.82 -0.43 32.25
CA CYS A 11 -7.49 -0.05 31.81
C CYS A 11 -7.61 0.61 30.44
N GLY A 12 -7.34 1.91 30.36
CA GLY A 12 -7.24 2.60 29.07
C GLY A 12 -5.85 2.42 28.46
N TYR A 13 -5.78 2.07 27.19
CA TYR A 13 -4.56 2.11 26.39
C TYR A 13 -4.77 2.97 25.15
N ARG A 14 -3.68 3.43 24.54
CA ARG A 14 -3.72 4.11 23.24
C ARG A 14 -3.35 3.09 22.17
N GLU A 15 -4.25 2.88 21.23
CA GLU A 15 -4.03 2.05 20.05
C GLU A 15 -3.96 2.93 18.81
N ILE A 16 -3.12 2.51 17.86
CA ILE A 16 -3.15 3.03 16.50
C ILE A 16 -4.06 2.09 15.72
N THR A 17 -5.23 2.58 15.31
CA THR A 17 -6.24 1.78 14.61
C THR A 17 -5.93 1.63 13.12
N SER A 18 -5.24 2.60 12.53
CA SER A 18 -4.74 2.51 11.16
C SER A 18 -3.58 3.48 10.94
N VAL A 19 -2.70 3.09 10.02
CA VAL A 19 -1.68 3.97 9.44
C VAL A 19 -1.83 3.86 7.94
N THR A 20 -2.08 4.99 7.28
CA THR A 20 -2.16 5.05 5.82
C THR A 20 -1.07 5.98 5.30
N ALA A 21 -0.48 5.62 4.17
CA ALA A 21 0.42 6.52 3.45
C ALA A 21 -0.41 7.56 2.68
N ASP A 22 0.10 8.78 2.59
CA ASP A 22 -0.45 9.78 1.66
C ASP A 22 0.16 9.52 0.28
N GLU A 23 -0.57 8.73 -0.52
CA GLU A 23 -0.18 8.35 -1.88
C GLU A 23 -0.52 9.45 -2.91
N THR A 24 -1.18 10.53 -2.50
CA THR A 24 -1.54 11.65 -3.39
C THR A 24 -0.44 12.69 -3.51
N LYS A 25 0.52 12.69 -2.59
CA LYS A 25 1.63 13.64 -2.56
C LYS A 25 2.75 13.18 -3.49
N PRO A 26 3.03 13.90 -4.60
CA PRO A 26 4.08 13.50 -5.53
C PRO A 26 5.44 13.58 -4.82
N ALA A 27 6.19 12.49 -4.81
CA ALA A 27 7.60 12.54 -4.47
C ALA A 27 8.33 13.34 -5.56
N ALA A 28 9.29 14.19 -5.18
CA ALA A 28 10.15 14.86 -6.14
C ALA A 28 11.03 13.79 -6.83
N VAL A 29 10.61 13.34 -8.00
CA VAL A 29 11.36 12.44 -8.89
C VAL A 29 11.92 13.27 -10.04
N ASP A 30 13.12 12.90 -10.48
CA ASP A 30 13.77 13.50 -11.64
C ASP A 30 12.99 13.08 -12.90
N LYS A 31 12.25 14.02 -13.51
CA LYS A 31 11.28 13.78 -14.61
C LYS A 31 11.94 13.52 -15.96
N SER A 32 13.12 12.87 -15.99
CA SER A 32 13.82 12.60 -17.25
C SER A 32 13.14 11.52 -18.10
N ALA A 33 12.30 10.67 -17.50
CA ALA A 33 11.44 9.72 -18.17
C ALA A 33 10.02 9.89 -17.62
N GLY A 34 8.99 9.72 -18.44
CA GLY A 34 7.58 9.79 -18.00
C GLY A 34 6.94 8.41 -17.76
N LEU A 35 7.62 7.33 -18.17
CA LEU A 35 7.11 5.96 -18.08
C LEU A 35 8.26 4.96 -18.02
N ILE A 36 8.12 3.93 -17.18
CA ILE A 36 9.06 2.81 -17.04
C ILE A 36 8.34 1.51 -17.39
N ILE A 37 8.98 0.65 -18.17
CA ILE A 37 8.48 -0.71 -18.45
C ILE A 37 9.17 -1.67 -17.47
N TYR A 38 8.39 -2.33 -16.63
CA TYR A 38 8.85 -3.28 -15.62
C TYR A 38 8.31 -4.68 -15.87
N PHE A 39 9.05 -5.71 -15.47
CA PHE A 39 8.64 -7.12 -15.59
C PHE A 39 8.59 -7.72 -14.19
N PRO A 40 7.41 -7.74 -13.54
CA PRO A 40 7.28 -8.26 -12.18
C PRO A 40 7.46 -9.77 -12.12
N ASP A 41 8.01 -10.22 -10.99
CA ASP A 41 8.08 -11.65 -10.68
C ASP A 41 6.70 -12.18 -10.25
N THR A 42 6.51 -13.50 -10.36
CA THR A 42 5.23 -14.13 -10.02
C THR A 42 4.93 -13.96 -8.53
N GLY A 43 3.85 -13.25 -8.21
CA GLY A 43 3.41 -13.00 -6.82
C GLY A 43 4.00 -11.75 -6.17
N GLU A 44 4.72 -10.92 -6.92
CA GLU A 44 5.14 -9.59 -6.45
C GLU A 44 3.91 -8.71 -6.16
N ASN A 45 4.00 -7.85 -5.13
CA ASN A 45 2.91 -6.97 -4.75
C ASN A 45 3.05 -5.60 -5.41
N LEU A 46 1.94 -5.04 -5.92
CA LEU A 46 1.92 -3.71 -6.54
C LEU A 46 2.41 -2.61 -5.59
N TRP A 47 2.22 -2.76 -4.29
CA TRP A 47 2.68 -1.81 -3.28
C TRP A 47 4.21 -1.72 -3.23
N ASP A 48 4.91 -2.85 -3.28
CA ASP A 48 6.38 -2.88 -3.25
C ASP A 48 6.96 -2.23 -4.51
N ILE A 49 6.32 -2.50 -5.65
CA ILE A 49 6.66 -1.89 -6.95
C ILE A 49 6.41 -0.37 -6.90
N ALA A 50 5.21 0.06 -6.51
CA ALA A 50 4.83 1.47 -6.40
C ALA A 50 5.79 2.24 -5.50
N ARG A 51 6.14 1.67 -4.35
CA ARG A 51 7.11 2.22 -3.41
C ARG A 51 8.51 2.34 -4.00
N THR A 52 8.97 1.31 -4.71
CA THR A 52 10.30 1.28 -5.35
C THR A 52 10.44 2.38 -6.39
N TYR A 53 9.40 2.56 -7.20
CA TYR A 53 9.37 3.56 -8.27
C TYR A 53 8.78 4.91 -7.85
N ARG A 54 8.46 5.08 -6.56
CA ARG A 54 7.89 6.31 -5.97
C ARG A 54 6.63 6.81 -6.67
N THR A 55 5.77 5.88 -7.07
CA THR A 55 4.44 6.13 -7.64
C THR A 55 3.36 5.58 -6.71
N SER A 56 2.08 5.68 -7.09
CA SER A 56 0.97 5.10 -6.32
C SER A 56 0.47 3.79 -6.92
N MET A 57 -0.15 2.95 -6.10
CA MET A 57 -0.77 1.72 -6.61
C MET A 57 -1.89 2.03 -7.60
N GLU A 58 -2.71 3.06 -7.33
CA GLU A 58 -3.79 3.47 -8.22
C GLU A 58 -3.28 3.95 -9.58
N ALA A 59 -2.12 4.62 -9.61
CA ALA A 59 -1.53 5.07 -10.87
C ALA A 59 -1.10 3.88 -11.73
N ILE A 60 -0.44 2.88 -11.13
CA ILE A 60 -0.06 1.64 -11.83
C ILE A 60 -1.31 0.86 -12.27
N LYS A 61 -2.29 0.69 -11.38
CA LYS A 61 -3.54 -0.02 -11.69
C LYS A 61 -4.27 0.59 -12.87
N ARG A 62 -4.38 1.93 -12.89
CA ARG A 62 -5.03 2.67 -13.98
C ARG A 62 -4.28 2.57 -15.30
N GLU A 63 -2.94 2.56 -15.28
CA GLU A 63 -2.14 2.49 -16.50
C GLU A 63 -2.14 1.09 -17.13
N ASN A 64 -2.42 0.05 -16.32
CA ASN A 64 -2.33 -1.35 -16.73
C ASN A 64 -3.68 -2.09 -16.68
N ASP A 65 -4.79 -1.39 -16.43
CA ASP A 65 -6.14 -1.97 -16.27
C ASP A 65 -6.18 -3.15 -15.25
N ILE A 66 -5.52 -2.99 -14.10
CA ILE A 66 -5.44 -4.02 -13.05
C ILE A 66 -6.41 -3.68 -11.90
N ASP A 67 -7.32 -4.60 -11.59
CA ASP A 67 -8.24 -4.46 -10.46
C ASP A 67 -7.69 -5.01 -9.13
N GLY A 68 -6.73 -5.94 -9.18
CA GLY A 68 -6.14 -6.60 -8.02
C GLY A 68 -4.94 -5.87 -7.39
N ASP A 69 -4.41 -6.40 -6.28
CA ASP A 69 -3.18 -5.90 -5.62
C ASP A 69 -1.90 -6.61 -6.09
N THR A 70 -2.07 -7.62 -6.94
CA THR A 70 -0.99 -8.39 -7.56
C THR A 70 -1.10 -8.28 -9.08
N PRO A 71 0.02 -8.15 -9.80
CA PRO A 71 0.03 -8.31 -11.26
C PRO A 71 -0.49 -9.72 -11.59
N GLN A 72 -1.67 -9.79 -12.20
CA GLN A 72 -2.35 -11.07 -12.47
C GLN A 72 -1.69 -11.85 -13.62
N ASP A 73 -1.06 -11.13 -14.54
CA ASP A 73 -0.36 -11.72 -15.68
C ASP A 73 1.15 -11.59 -15.55
N ARG A 74 1.87 -12.61 -16.06
CA ARG A 74 3.33 -12.58 -16.30
C ARG A 74 3.68 -11.64 -17.46
N GLY A 75 3.11 -10.45 -17.45
CA GLY A 75 3.24 -9.42 -18.48
C GLY A 75 4.17 -8.30 -18.06
N MET A 76 4.40 -7.39 -18.99
CA MET A 76 5.04 -6.11 -18.68
C MET A 76 4.07 -5.20 -17.94
N LEU A 77 4.61 -4.36 -17.05
CA LEU A 77 3.89 -3.37 -16.27
C LEU A 77 4.40 -1.97 -16.63
N LEU A 78 3.49 -1.08 -16.97
CA LEU A 78 3.75 0.32 -17.24
C LEU A 78 3.70 1.10 -15.92
N ILE A 79 4.83 1.67 -15.51
CA ILE A 79 4.95 2.41 -14.26
C ILE A 79 5.12 3.90 -14.56
N PRO A 80 4.16 4.75 -14.17
CA PRO A 80 4.28 6.21 -14.32
C PRO A 80 5.19 6.79 -13.23
N VAL A 81 6.06 7.73 -13.62
CA VAL A 81 7.04 8.43 -12.74
C VAL A 81 6.88 9.94 -12.75
#